data_AF-A0A660UUW1-F1
#
_entry.id   AF-A0A660UUW1-F1
#
_cell.length_a   1.000
_cell.length_b   1.000
_cell.length_c   1.000
_cell.angle_alpha   90.00
_cell.angle_beta   90.00
_cell.angle_gamma   90.00
#
_symmetry.space_group_name_H-M   'P 1'
#
loop_
_entity.id
_entity.type
_entity.pdbx_description
1 polymer ?
#
loop_
_entity_poly.entity_id
_entity_poly.type
_entity_poly.pdbx_seq_one_letter_code
_entity_poly.pdbx_strand_id
1 'polypeptide(L)'
;MMQIDAEFEKEADEAVDAAQAVTIEDIPDFNPDFTPRQTMALDTLALADVKEILYGGAKGGGKSVFGCYWCFLQAVNIIRKCNIQPRTHPIPVGFMGRKRGVDFTNTTLETWKRFIPEEAYTIKGKPAEIIIWDRVKILTGGLDNSEIVNKFNSAEYAFYFIDQAEEVDREQIGELRATTRLIVNGRKLPGKGLFTANPAPSFLK
;
A
#
# COMPACT_ATOMS: atom_id res chain seq x y z
N MET A 1 -21.83 23.76 -38.78
CA MET A 1 -22.17 23.12 -37.49
C MET A 1 -21.74 21.67 -37.63
N MET A 2 -20.50 21.38 -37.21
CA MET A 2 -19.83 20.08 -37.36
C MET A 2 -20.22 19.20 -36.18
N GLN A 3 -20.89 18.07 -36.44
CA GLN A 3 -21.03 16.97 -35.50
C GLN A 3 -19.75 16.14 -35.59
N ILE A 4 -18.88 16.30 -34.60
CA ILE A 4 -17.76 15.40 -34.33
C ILE A 4 -17.79 15.21 -32.80
N ASP A 5 -17.38 14.04 -32.32
CA ASP A 5 -17.07 13.74 -30.91
C ASP A 5 -18.18 13.14 -30.04
N ALA A 6 -18.82 12.06 -30.49
CA ALA A 6 -19.55 11.16 -29.58
C ALA A 6 -19.25 9.66 -29.77
N GLU A 7 -18.69 9.26 -30.92
CA GLU A 7 -18.35 7.85 -31.17
C GLU A 7 -16.92 7.48 -30.72
N PHE A 8 -16.01 8.44 -30.57
CA PHE A 8 -14.62 8.17 -30.17
C PHE A 8 -14.44 7.86 -28.67
N GLU A 9 -15.38 8.23 -27.80
CA GLU A 9 -15.30 7.93 -26.37
C GLU A 9 -15.81 6.53 -26.01
N LYS A 10 -16.59 5.89 -26.90
CA LYS A 10 -17.16 4.56 -26.63
C LYS A 10 -16.23 3.40 -26.99
N GLU A 11 -15.33 3.57 -27.96
CA GLU A 11 -14.43 2.50 -28.39
C GLU A 11 -13.22 2.30 -27.46
N ALA A 12 -12.89 3.28 -26.62
CA ALA A 12 -11.77 3.17 -25.67
C ALA A 12 -12.08 2.24 -24.47
N ASP A 13 -13.35 1.93 -24.22
CA ASP A 13 -13.78 1.10 -23.07
C ASP A 13 -13.99 -0.38 -23.42
N GLU A 14 -14.08 -0.73 -24.72
CA GLU A 14 -14.37 -2.11 -25.19
C GLU A 14 -13.19 -2.84 -25.84
N ALA A 15 -12.02 -2.20 -25.97
CA ALA A 15 -10.81 -2.82 -26.53
C ALA A 15 -9.63 -2.81 -25.54
N VAL A 16 -9.81 -3.45 -24.37
CA VAL A 16 -8.68 -3.89 -23.55
C VAL A 16 -8.69 -5.41 -23.50
N ASP A 17 -8.09 -5.97 -24.54
CA ASP A 17 -7.92 -7.40 -24.75
C ASP A 17 -7.24 -8.06 -23.54
N ALA A 18 -7.71 -9.27 -23.21
CA ALA A 18 -7.56 -9.94 -21.93
C ALA A 18 -6.14 -10.48 -21.68
N ALA A 19 -5.22 -9.61 -21.29
CA ALA A 19 -4.01 -10.05 -20.57
C ALA A 19 -4.39 -10.26 -19.09
N GLN A 20 -4.66 -11.51 -18.70
CA GLN A 20 -5.14 -11.96 -17.38
C GLN A 20 -4.60 -11.07 -16.24
N ALA A 21 -5.47 -10.20 -15.74
CA ALA A 21 -5.19 -9.41 -14.55
C ALA A 21 -5.15 -10.36 -13.36
N VAL A 22 -4.03 -10.40 -12.65
CA VAL A 22 -3.89 -11.25 -11.46
C VAL A 22 -4.98 -10.87 -10.45
N THR A 23 -5.76 -11.86 -10.03
CA THR A 23 -6.82 -11.79 -9.03
C THR A 23 -6.31 -12.36 -7.71
N ILE A 24 -6.98 -12.04 -6.59
CA ILE A 24 -6.66 -12.66 -5.30
C ILE A 24 -6.88 -14.18 -5.36
N GLU A 25 -7.81 -14.63 -6.20
CA GLU A 25 -8.09 -16.04 -6.48
C GLU A 25 -6.92 -16.75 -7.19
N ASP A 26 -5.99 -16.01 -7.80
CA ASP A 26 -4.78 -16.55 -8.42
C ASP A 26 -3.64 -16.80 -7.42
N ILE A 27 -3.86 -16.52 -6.13
CA ILE A 27 -2.89 -16.78 -5.07
C ILE A 27 -3.33 -18.04 -4.32
N PRO A 28 -2.69 -19.19 -4.56
CA PRO A 28 -2.96 -20.40 -3.78
C PRO A 28 -2.85 -20.09 -2.28
N ASP A 29 -3.81 -20.56 -1.50
CA ASP A 29 -3.78 -20.55 -0.03
C ASP A 29 -3.70 -19.16 0.65
N PHE A 30 -3.89 -18.05 -0.07
CA PHE A 30 -4.00 -16.71 0.55
C PHE A 30 -5.45 -16.35 0.89
N ASN A 31 -5.90 -16.80 2.06
CA ASN A 31 -7.20 -16.44 2.62
C ASN A 31 -7.05 -15.83 4.02
N PRO A 32 -6.69 -14.54 4.12
CA PRO A 32 -6.47 -13.90 5.42
C PRO A 32 -7.78 -13.87 6.24
N ASP A 33 -7.75 -14.46 7.43
CA ASP A 33 -8.85 -14.36 8.39
C ASP A 33 -8.76 -13.04 9.17
N PHE A 34 -9.69 -12.13 8.88
CA PHE A 34 -9.76 -10.83 9.54
C PHE A 34 -10.71 -10.88 10.73
N THR A 35 -10.22 -10.46 11.89
CA THR A 35 -11.09 -10.21 13.05
C THR A 35 -12.18 -9.17 12.72
N PRO A 36 -13.28 -9.11 13.48
CA PRO A 36 -14.33 -8.11 13.24
C PRO A 36 -13.82 -6.67 13.21
N ARG A 37 -12.79 -6.35 14.01
CA ARG A 37 -12.19 -5.00 14.02
C ARG A 37 -11.30 -4.73 12.81
N GLN A 38 -10.56 -5.72 12.33
CA GLN A 38 -9.77 -5.61 11.10
C GLN A 38 -10.69 -5.49 9.88
N THR A 39 -11.79 -6.27 9.85
CA THR A 39 -12.83 -6.16 8.82
C THR A 39 -13.43 -4.77 8.79
N MET A 40 -13.85 -4.23 9.94
CA MET A 40 -14.35 -2.85 10.03
C MET A 40 -13.33 -1.83 9.52
N ALA A 41 -12.05 -1.98 9.87
CA ALA A 41 -11.00 -1.08 9.39
C ALA A 41 -10.78 -1.19 7.88
N LEU A 42 -10.84 -2.41 7.33
CA LEU A 42 -10.74 -2.68 5.89
C LEU A 42 -11.90 -2.03 5.12
N ASP A 43 -13.13 -2.26 5.58
CA ASP A 43 -14.35 -1.70 4.99
C ASP A 43 -14.35 -0.18 5.03
N THR A 44 -13.93 0.39 6.16
CA THR A 44 -13.83 1.85 6.32
C THR A 44 -12.75 2.43 5.39
N LEU A 45 -11.61 1.75 5.21
CA LEU A 45 -10.58 2.19 4.25
C LEU A 45 -11.06 2.10 2.79
N ALA A 46 -12.05 1.25 2.49
CA ALA A 46 -12.61 1.13 1.15
C ALA A 46 -13.55 2.30 0.79
N LEU A 47 -14.12 3.01 1.77
CA LEU A 47 -15.00 4.17 1.53
C LEU A 47 -14.26 5.30 0.79
N ALA A 48 -14.90 5.93 -0.20
CA ALA A 48 -14.24 6.87 -1.11
C ALA A 48 -13.79 8.18 -0.43
N ASP A 49 -14.55 8.62 0.58
CA ASP A 49 -14.37 9.82 1.38
C ASP A 49 -13.35 9.64 2.52
N VAL A 50 -13.14 8.41 2.99
CA VAL A 50 -12.10 8.08 3.96
C VAL A 50 -10.73 8.04 3.27
N LYS A 51 -9.82 8.94 3.63
CA LYS A 51 -8.43 8.90 3.13
C LYS A 51 -7.54 8.02 3.98
N GLU A 52 -7.75 8.04 5.28
CA GLU A 52 -6.80 7.46 6.22
C GLU A 52 -7.49 6.86 7.43
N ILE A 53 -6.91 5.80 7.99
CA ILE A 53 -7.35 5.23 9.27
C ILE A 53 -6.15 5.03 10.19
N LEU A 54 -6.37 5.32 11.47
CA LEU A 54 -5.51 4.88 12.56
C LEU A 54 -6.13 3.64 13.24
N TYR A 55 -5.54 2.48 12.98
CA TYR A 55 -5.90 1.22 13.62
C TYR A 55 -5.09 1.01 14.91
N GLY A 56 -5.65 1.50 16.02
CA GLY A 56 -5.07 1.38 17.35
C GLY A 56 -5.35 0.06 18.05
N GLY A 57 -4.60 -0.24 19.11
CA GLY A 57 -4.91 -1.36 20.01
C GLY A 57 -3.71 -1.85 20.82
N ALA A 58 -3.94 -2.81 21.72
CA ALA A 58 -2.89 -3.37 22.57
C ALA A 58 -1.83 -4.17 21.78
N LYS A 59 -0.69 -4.42 22.42
CA LYS A 59 0.36 -5.32 21.90
C LYS A 59 -0.23 -6.72 21.65
N GLY A 60 0.14 -7.34 20.52
CA GLY A 60 -0.38 -8.66 20.14
C GLY A 60 -1.72 -8.66 19.39
N GLY A 61 -2.39 -7.50 19.25
CA GLY A 61 -3.70 -7.41 18.56
C GLY A 61 -3.66 -7.50 17.03
N GLY A 62 -2.64 -8.12 16.42
CA GLY A 62 -2.55 -8.34 14.97
C GLY A 62 -2.41 -7.09 14.10
N LYS A 63 -1.93 -5.97 14.66
CA LYS A 63 -1.82 -4.68 13.93
C LYS A 63 -0.88 -4.73 12.74
N SER A 64 0.36 -5.18 12.94
CA SER A 64 1.36 -5.29 11.86
C SER A 64 0.91 -6.31 10.81
N VAL A 65 0.29 -7.42 11.22
CA VAL A 65 -0.28 -8.43 10.32
C VAL A 65 -1.35 -7.81 9.43
N PHE A 66 -2.31 -7.08 10.03
CA PHE A 66 -3.33 -6.34 9.29
C PHE A 66 -2.72 -5.36 8.30
N GLY A 67 -1.71 -4.59 8.71
CA GLY A 67 -1.01 -3.65 7.84
C GLY A 67 -0.33 -4.33 6.65
N CYS A 68 0.35 -5.46 6.87
CA CYS A 68 0.96 -6.25 5.78
C CYS A 68 -0.10 -6.79 4.80
N TYR A 69 -1.18 -7.39 5.31
CA TYR A 69 -2.29 -7.86 4.47
C TYR A 69 -2.90 -6.73 3.67
N TRP A 70 -3.18 -5.59 4.30
CA TRP A 70 -3.75 -4.45 3.62
C TRP A 70 -2.83 -3.93 2.50
N CYS A 71 -1.53 -3.75 2.76
CA CYS A 71 -0.55 -3.34 1.75
C CYS A 71 -0.51 -4.29 0.55
N PHE A 72 -0.51 -5.59 0.81
CA PHE A 72 -0.52 -6.60 -0.24
C PHE A 72 -1.81 -6.53 -1.07
N LEU A 73 -2.98 -6.50 -0.41
CA LEU A 73 -4.28 -6.36 -1.06
C LEU A 73 -4.40 -5.06 -1.87
N GLN A 74 -3.83 -3.94 -1.39
CA GLN A 74 -3.79 -2.69 -2.16
C GLN A 74 -2.97 -2.85 -3.43
N ALA A 75 -1.78 -3.44 -3.35
CA ALA A 75 -0.93 -3.68 -4.52
C ALA A 75 -1.62 -4.57 -5.55
N VAL A 76 -2.23 -5.69 -5.13
CA VAL A 76 -3.00 -6.59 -6.02
C VAL A 76 -4.18 -5.84 -6.66
N ASN A 77 -4.93 -5.06 -5.87
CA ASN A 77 -6.03 -4.26 -6.38
C ASN A 77 -5.59 -3.22 -7.42
N ILE A 78 -4.42 -2.59 -7.24
CA ILE A 78 -3.87 -1.63 -8.18
C ILE A 78 -3.43 -2.31 -9.47
N ILE A 79 -2.73 -3.45 -9.38
CA ILE A 79 -2.37 -4.27 -10.55
C ILE A 79 -3.61 -4.54 -11.40
N ARG A 80 -4.69 -5.02 -10.76
CA ARG A 80 -5.95 -5.35 -11.43
C ARG A 80 -6.64 -4.11 -12.00
N LYS A 81 -6.88 -3.09 -11.17
CA LYS A 81 -7.62 -1.88 -11.58
C LYS A 81 -6.91 -1.09 -12.66
N CYS A 82 -5.59 -1.13 -12.73
CA CYS A 82 -4.81 -0.42 -13.72
C CYS A 82 -4.30 -1.33 -14.86
N ASN A 83 -4.67 -2.62 -14.85
CA ASN A 83 -4.19 -3.62 -15.82
C ASN A 83 -2.66 -3.60 -16.01
N ILE A 84 -1.91 -3.57 -14.90
CA ILE A 84 -0.45 -3.41 -14.93
C ILE A 84 0.19 -4.74 -15.33
N GLN A 85 0.84 -4.79 -16.50
CA GLN A 85 1.58 -5.96 -16.98
C GLN A 85 2.96 -6.13 -16.33
N PRO A 86 3.55 -7.34 -16.28
CA PRO A 86 4.89 -7.55 -15.76
C PRO A 86 5.88 -6.70 -16.55
N ARG A 87 6.88 -6.16 -15.85
CA ARG A 87 7.80 -5.17 -16.41
C ARG A 87 9.14 -5.17 -15.71
N THR A 88 10.19 -4.85 -16.47
CA THR A 88 11.57 -4.75 -15.96
C THR A 88 11.72 -3.71 -14.84
N HIS A 89 10.90 -2.66 -14.86
CA HIS A 89 10.92 -1.58 -13.88
C HIS A 89 9.54 -1.47 -13.20
N PRO A 90 9.30 -2.24 -12.12
CA PRO A 90 8.04 -2.24 -11.39
C PRO A 90 7.66 -0.83 -10.89
N ILE A 91 6.38 -0.50 -11.00
CA ILE A 91 5.87 0.83 -10.61
C ILE A 91 5.86 0.93 -9.08
N PRO A 92 6.47 1.95 -8.45
CA PRO A 92 6.27 2.22 -7.04
C PRO A 92 4.80 2.58 -6.79
N VAL A 93 4.07 1.77 -6.02
CA VAL A 93 2.64 2.00 -5.75
C VAL A 93 2.37 2.37 -4.30
N GLY A 94 3.30 2.10 -3.40
CA GLY A 94 3.13 2.47 -2.01
C GLY A 94 4.41 2.49 -1.20
N PHE A 95 4.28 3.00 0.02
CA PHE A 95 5.34 3.04 1.01
C PHE A 95 4.94 2.29 2.28
N MET A 96 5.85 1.48 2.83
CA MET A 96 5.66 0.80 4.09
C MET A 96 6.81 1.14 5.04
N GLY A 97 6.53 1.68 6.22
CA GLY A 97 7.58 2.19 7.08
C GLY A 97 7.29 2.17 8.56
N ARG A 98 8.32 2.51 9.32
CA ARG A 98 8.30 2.78 10.77
C ARG A 98 9.10 4.04 11.05
N LYS A 99 9.12 4.50 12.31
CA LYS A 99 10.08 5.54 12.74
C LYS A 99 11.49 5.14 12.34
N ARG A 100 11.96 3.95 12.74
CA ARG A 100 13.33 3.48 12.48
C ARG A 100 13.36 2.35 11.46
N GLY A 101 14.22 2.46 10.45
CA GLY A 101 14.33 1.48 9.37
C GLY A 101 14.79 0.09 9.84
N VAL A 102 15.61 0.05 10.90
CA VAL A 102 16.04 -1.20 11.54
C VAL A 102 14.86 -1.90 12.21
N ASP A 103 14.00 -1.15 12.90
CA ASP A 103 12.82 -1.71 13.57
C ASP A 103 11.81 -2.23 12.53
N PHE A 104 11.64 -1.52 11.41
CA PHE A 104 10.87 -2.02 10.26
C PHE A 104 11.41 -3.37 9.78
N THR A 105 12.72 -3.45 9.52
CA THR A 105 13.35 -4.66 8.98
C THR A 105 13.20 -5.85 9.93
N ASN A 106 13.42 -5.64 11.22
CA ASN A 106 13.42 -6.71 12.22
C ASN A 106 12.01 -7.15 12.66
N THR A 107 10.96 -6.39 12.32
CA THR A 107 9.60 -6.67 12.81
C THR A 107 8.55 -6.70 11.70
N THR A 108 8.28 -5.57 11.06
CA THR A 108 7.23 -5.45 10.03
C THR A 108 7.59 -6.24 8.78
N LEU A 109 8.86 -6.22 8.33
CA LEU A 109 9.28 -7.01 7.18
C LEU A 109 9.29 -8.52 7.48
N GLU A 110 9.67 -8.93 8.69
CA GLU A 110 9.55 -10.34 9.11
C GLU A 110 8.07 -10.78 9.20
N THR A 111 7.18 -9.87 9.61
CA THR A 111 5.73 -10.10 9.57
C THR A 111 5.26 -10.28 8.13
N TRP A 112 5.70 -9.44 7.19
CA TRP A 112 5.40 -9.62 5.76
C TRP A 112 5.82 -11.01 5.29
N LYS A 113 7.08 -11.40 5.54
CA LYS A 113 7.62 -12.70 5.10
C LYS A 113 6.85 -13.89 5.63
N ARG A 114 6.37 -13.80 6.87
CA ARG A 114 5.64 -14.88 7.53
C ARG A 114 4.22 -15.06 6.99
N PHE A 115 3.57 -13.98 6.55
CA PHE A 115 2.12 -13.98 6.30
C PHE A 115 1.74 -13.75 4.83
N ILE A 116 2.63 -13.18 4.02
CA ILE A 116 2.39 -13.00 2.58
C ILE A 116 3.06 -14.16 1.83
N PRO A 117 2.39 -14.81 0.87
CA PRO A 117 2.95 -15.94 0.13
C PRO A 117 4.20 -15.53 -0.66
N GLU A 118 5.26 -16.33 -0.54
CA GLU A 118 6.58 -16.01 -1.09
C GLU A 118 6.58 -16.00 -2.63
N GLU A 119 5.72 -16.79 -3.26
CA GLU A 119 5.51 -16.81 -4.70
C GLU A 119 4.95 -15.49 -5.25
N ALA A 120 4.36 -14.66 -4.39
CA ALA A 120 3.77 -13.40 -4.80
C ALA A 120 4.78 -12.26 -4.92
N TYR A 121 5.96 -12.38 -4.30
CA TYR A 121 6.88 -11.26 -4.21
C TYR A 121 8.37 -11.64 -4.22
N THR A 122 9.21 -10.66 -4.56
CA THR A 122 10.64 -10.70 -4.30
C THR A 122 11.06 -9.48 -3.50
N ILE A 123 12.08 -9.61 -2.67
CA ILE A 123 12.66 -8.49 -1.92
C ILE A 123 14.03 -8.17 -2.50
N LYS A 124 14.27 -6.90 -2.85
CA LYS A 124 15.56 -6.43 -3.40
C LYS A 124 16.04 -5.16 -2.70
N GLY A 125 17.35 -4.93 -2.76
CA GLY A 125 17.95 -3.65 -2.32
C GLY A 125 18.13 -3.48 -0.81
N LYS A 126 18.72 -2.33 -0.45
CA LYS A 126 18.89 -1.83 0.92
C LYS A 126 18.74 -0.30 0.88
N PRO A 127 17.62 0.29 1.32
CA PRO A 127 16.45 -0.34 1.94
C PRO A 127 15.72 -1.34 1.04
N ALA A 128 14.96 -2.23 1.66
CA ALA A 128 14.22 -3.27 0.95
C ALA A 128 13.12 -2.65 0.07
N GLU A 129 13.01 -3.15 -1.16
CA GLU A 129 11.85 -2.95 -2.03
C GLU A 129 11.14 -4.29 -2.16
N ILE A 130 9.83 -4.30 -1.92
CA ILE A 130 8.99 -5.49 -2.07
C ILE A 130 8.34 -5.43 -3.44
N ILE A 131 8.76 -6.28 -4.36
CA ILE A 131 8.30 -6.33 -5.75
C ILE A 131 7.25 -7.43 -5.86
N ILE A 132 6.05 -7.11 -6.33
CA ILE A 132 4.93 -8.05 -6.44
C ILE A 132 4.74 -8.41 -7.92
N TRP A 133 4.95 -9.70 -8.25
CA TRP A 133 4.88 -10.29 -9.60
C TRP A 133 5.56 -9.50 -10.72
N ASP A 134 6.68 -8.84 -10.42
CA ASP A 134 7.39 -7.96 -11.36
C ASP A 134 6.52 -6.86 -11.99
N ARG A 135 5.40 -6.49 -11.35
CA ARG A 135 4.44 -5.50 -11.85
C ARG A 135 4.58 -4.17 -11.10
N VAL A 136 4.50 -4.26 -9.78
CA VAL A 136 4.54 -3.11 -8.87
C VAL A 136 5.53 -3.36 -7.74
N LYS A 137 5.91 -2.30 -7.04
CA LYS A 137 6.73 -2.40 -5.84
C LYS A 137 6.24 -1.49 -4.72
N ILE A 138 6.47 -1.96 -3.50
CA ILE A 138 6.28 -1.19 -2.26
C ILE A 138 7.67 -0.81 -1.78
N LEU A 139 7.91 0.49 -1.66
CA LEU A 139 9.15 1.02 -1.09
C LEU A 139 9.09 0.92 0.43
N THR A 140 10.23 0.65 1.07
CA THR A 140 10.29 0.54 2.53
C THR A 140 11.33 1.45 3.14
N GLY A 141 11.15 1.81 4.42
CA GLY A 141 12.14 2.63 5.09
C GLY A 141 11.79 3.05 6.53
N GLY A 142 12.79 3.68 7.14
CA GLY A 142 12.64 4.44 8.38
C GLY A 142 12.42 5.91 8.07
N LEU A 143 11.47 6.53 8.76
CA LEU A 143 11.24 7.97 8.68
C LEU A 143 12.31 8.78 9.43
N ASP A 144 13.12 8.14 10.28
CA ASP A 144 14.32 8.68 10.90
C ASP A 144 15.46 8.96 9.90
N ASN A 145 15.36 8.45 8.67
CA ASN A 145 16.33 8.70 7.62
C ASN A 145 15.89 9.86 6.72
N SER A 146 16.60 10.98 6.81
CA SER A 146 16.34 12.18 6.00
C SER A 146 16.43 11.93 4.49
N GLU A 147 17.26 11.00 4.02
CA GLU A 147 17.30 10.64 2.59
C GLU A 147 16.01 9.96 2.13
N ILE A 148 15.37 9.16 2.99
CA ILE A 148 14.08 8.53 2.69
C ILE A 148 12.99 9.58 2.65
N VAL A 149 12.97 10.45 3.65
CA VAL A 149 12.01 11.56 3.75
C VAL A 149 12.15 12.49 2.53
N ASN A 150 13.37 12.88 2.17
CA ASN A 150 13.64 13.72 1.00
C ASN A 150 13.14 13.12 -0.32
N LYS A 151 13.12 11.78 -0.46
CA LYS A 151 12.58 11.12 -1.67
C LYS A 151 11.08 11.35 -1.84
N PHE A 152 10.33 11.60 -0.76
CA PHE A 152 8.89 11.86 -0.82
C PHE A 152 8.55 13.10 -1.64
N ASN A 153 9.44 14.10 -1.71
CA ASN A 153 9.24 15.28 -2.55
C ASN A 153 9.05 14.95 -4.04
N SER A 154 9.63 13.84 -4.50
CA SER A 154 9.54 13.39 -5.90
C SER A 154 8.71 12.13 -6.10
N ALA A 155 8.39 11.42 -5.02
CA ALA A 155 7.67 10.17 -5.10
C ALA A 155 6.17 10.37 -5.31
N GLU A 156 5.56 9.44 -6.03
CA GLU A 156 4.12 9.32 -6.19
C GLU A 156 3.69 7.93 -5.79
N TYR A 157 2.78 7.85 -4.82
CA TYR A 157 2.23 6.61 -4.32
C TYR A 157 0.71 6.62 -4.44
N ALA A 158 0.11 5.43 -4.46
CA ALA A 158 -1.33 5.25 -4.27
C ALA A 158 -1.68 5.04 -2.80
N PHE A 159 -0.78 4.43 -2.03
CA PHE A 159 -1.02 4.19 -0.62
C PHE A 159 0.24 4.24 0.24
N TYR A 160 0.06 4.33 1.55
CA TYR A 160 1.14 4.10 2.50
C TYR A 160 0.65 3.42 3.78
N PHE A 161 1.56 2.70 4.44
CA PHE A 161 1.35 2.11 5.76
C PHE A 161 2.49 2.47 6.70
N ILE A 162 2.16 3.10 7.83
CA ILE A 162 3.10 3.38 8.91
C ILE A 162 2.77 2.52 10.12
N ASP A 163 3.68 1.60 10.45
CA ASP A 163 3.60 0.78 11.64
C ASP A 163 4.18 1.54 12.85
N GLN A 164 3.56 1.33 14.01
CA GLN A 164 3.83 2.07 15.26
C GLN A 164 3.92 3.60 15.05
N ALA A 165 2.87 4.15 14.45
CA ALA A 165 2.78 5.56 14.08
C ALA A 165 2.80 6.52 15.28
N GLU A 166 2.56 6.03 16.51
CA GLU A 166 2.74 6.81 17.74
C GLU A 166 4.18 7.28 17.96
N GLU A 167 5.15 6.65 17.28
CA GLU A 167 6.58 6.98 17.38
C GLU A 167 7.04 8.02 16.35
N VAL A 168 6.16 8.42 15.42
CA VAL A 168 6.50 9.19 14.21
C VAL A 168 6.04 10.65 14.31
N ASP A 169 6.83 11.55 13.74
CA ASP A 169 6.54 12.99 13.76
C ASP A 169 5.51 13.39 12.69
N ARG A 170 4.66 14.36 13.03
CA ARG A 170 3.56 14.81 12.16
C ARG A 170 4.04 15.41 10.84
N GLU A 171 5.20 16.08 10.85
CA GLU A 171 5.79 16.71 9.66
C GLU A 171 6.14 15.64 8.61
N GLN A 172 6.81 14.57 9.04
CA GLN A 172 7.16 13.43 8.19
C GLN A 172 5.92 12.76 7.57
N ILE A 173 4.84 12.66 8.35
CA ILE A 173 3.55 12.18 7.84
C ILE A 173 2.95 13.14 6.82
N GLY A 174 3.08 14.46 7.03
CA GLY A 174 2.64 15.47 6.07
C GLY A 174 3.32 15.34 4.71
N GLU A 175 4.64 15.14 4.71
CA GLU A 175 5.41 14.88 3.48
C GLU A 175 4.95 13.60 2.78
N LEU A 176 4.75 12.52 3.53
CA LEU A 176 4.27 11.26 2.99
C LEU A 176 2.86 11.39 2.40
N ARG A 177 1.95 12.13 3.05
CA ARG A 177 0.60 12.40 2.52
C ARG A 177 0.64 13.12 1.18
N ALA A 178 1.59 14.04 0.99
CA ALA A 178 1.72 14.76 -0.28
C ALA A 178 2.08 13.85 -1.47
N THR A 179 2.61 12.65 -1.20
CA THR A 179 2.95 11.66 -2.24
C THR A 179 1.72 10.96 -2.85
N THR A 180 0.54 11.02 -2.21
CA THR A 180 -0.60 10.18 -2.62
C THR A 180 -1.36 10.75 -3.83
N ARG A 181 -0.70 10.79 -4.98
CA ARG A 181 -1.17 11.41 -6.23
C ARG A 181 -0.95 10.55 -7.46
N LEU A 182 -0.57 9.28 -7.28
CA LEU A 182 -0.18 8.39 -8.36
C LEU A 182 -1.28 8.22 -9.41
N ILE A 183 -0.87 8.34 -10.68
CA ILE A 183 -1.67 8.04 -11.86
C ILE A 183 -0.99 6.90 -12.60
N VAL A 184 -1.72 5.82 -12.87
CA VAL A 184 -1.22 4.67 -13.64
C VAL A 184 -2.19 4.39 -14.78
N ASN A 185 -1.67 4.31 -16.01
CA ASN A 185 -2.45 4.03 -17.22
C ASN A 185 -3.67 4.96 -17.35
N GLY A 186 -3.47 6.27 -17.14
CA GLY A 186 -4.52 7.28 -17.20
C GLY A 186 -5.50 7.29 -16.01
N ARG A 187 -5.41 6.33 -15.09
CA ARG A 187 -6.30 6.21 -13.94
C ARG A 187 -5.66 6.82 -12.70
N LYS A 188 -6.31 7.84 -12.14
CA LYS A 188 -5.92 8.41 -10.84
C LYS A 188 -6.36 7.48 -9.72
N LEU A 189 -5.42 7.01 -8.92
CA LEU A 189 -5.71 6.15 -7.78
C LEU A 189 -6.08 7.02 -6.55
N PRO A 190 -7.13 6.66 -5.79
CA PRO A 190 -7.43 7.37 -4.57
C PRO A 190 -6.30 7.14 -3.56
N GLY A 191 -5.67 8.21 -3.11
CA GLY A 191 -4.67 8.16 -2.05
C GLY A 191 -5.24 7.57 -0.76
N LYS A 192 -4.58 6.54 -0.22
CA LYS A 192 -4.98 5.87 1.04
C LYS A 192 -3.83 5.73 2.04
N GLY A 193 -4.12 5.97 3.31
CA GLY A 193 -3.14 5.80 4.39
C GLY A 193 -3.64 4.87 5.49
N LEU A 194 -2.81 3.92 5.90
CA LEU A 194 -3.03 3.14 7.11
C LEU A 194 -1.95 3.50 8.14
N PHE A 195 -2.39 3.76 9.36
CA PHE A 195 -1.52 3.88 10.51
C PHE A 195 -1.90 2.81 11.51
N THR A 196 -0.93 2.16 12.11
CA THR A 196 -1.19 1.34 13.31
C THR A 196 -0.49 1.94 14.50
N ALA A 197 -1.13 1.92 15.66
CA ALA A 197 -0.55 2.50 16.86
C ALA A 197 -0.84 1.70 18.13
N ASN A 198 0.07 1.78 19.10
CA ASN A 198 -0.25 1.42 20.48
C ASN A 198 -0.77 2.64 21.25
N PRO A 199 -1.55 2.45 22.34
CA PRO A 199 -1.90 3.53 23.24
C PRO A 199 -0.65 4.19 23.84
N ALA A 200 -0.73 5.49 24.07
CA ALA A 200 0.35 6.23 24.73
C ALA A 200 0.63 5.68 26.15
N PRO A 201 1.86 5.84 26.66
CA PRO A 201 2.17 5.52 28.04
C PRO A 201 1.19 6.20 29.01
N SER A 202 0.63 5.45 29.97
CA SER A 202 -0.39 5.89 30.94
C SER A 202 -1.85 5.93 30.47
N PHE A 203 -2.21 5.31 29.34
CA PHE A 203 -3.62 5.23 28.90
C PHE A 203 -4.55 4.48 29.86
N LEU A 204 -4.01 3.60 30.72
CA LEU A 204 -4.75 2.82 31.72
C LEU A 204 -4.42 3.22 33.18
N LYS A 205 -3.93 4.44 33.43
CA LYS A 205 -3.73 4.89 34.81
C LYS A 205 -5.03 5.28 35.48
#